data_AF-A0A829PTC9-F1
#
_entry.id   AF-A0A829PTC9-F1
#
_cell.length_a   1.000
_cell.length_b   1.000
_cell.length_c   1.000
_cell.angle_alpha   90.00
_cell.angle_beta   90.00
_cell.angle_gamma   90.00
#
_symmetry.space_group_name_H-M   'P 1'
#
loop_
_entity.id
_entity.type
_entity.pdbx_description
1 polymer ?
#
loop_
_entity_poly.entity_id
_entity_poly.type
_entity_poly.pdbx_seq_one_letter_code
_entity_poly.pdbx_strand_id
1 'polypeptide(L)' 'MVSLRGQDIGRVPLAEATRQLKLVPKNRYEDAAAFFG' A
#
# COMPACT_ATOMS: atom_id res chain seq x y z
N MET A 1 15.41 2.63 -3.74
CA MET A 1 14.27 1.70 -3.84
C MET A 1 13.40 2.10 -5.01
N VAL A 2 12.74 1.17 -5.70
CA VAL A 2 11.81 1.48 -6.80
C VAL A 2 10.44 1.80 -6.22
N SER A 3 9.73 2.78 -6.80
CA SER A 3 8.36 3.14 -6.42
C SER A 3 7.45 3.10 -7.64
N LEU A 4 6.18 2.73 -7.42
CA LEU A 4 5.09 2.86 -8.39
C LEU A 4 4.04 3.81 -7.81
N ARG A 5 3.72 4.90 -8.52
CA ARG A 5 2.65 5.84 -8.16
C ARG A 5 1.68 5.92 -9.33
N GLY A 6 0.53 5.27 -9.19
CA GLY A 6 -0.37 5.07 -10.34
C GLY A 6 0.34 4.24 -11.42
N GLN A 7 0.69 4.88 -12.52
CA GLN A 7 1.42 4.26 -13.64
C GLN A 7 2.89 4.70 -13.70
N ASP A 8 3.33 5.63 -12.85
CA ASP A 8 4.68 6.18 -12.89
C ASP A 8 5.66 5.34 -12.09
N ILE A 9 6.72 4.89 -12.76
CA ILE A 9 7.83 4.14 -12.16
C ILE A 9 8.98 5.11 -11.86
N GLY A 10 9.40 5.16 -10.60
CA GLY A 10 10.47 6.02 -10.14
C GLY A 10 11.40 5.36 -9.13
N ARG A 11 12.34 6.14 -8.61
CA ARG A 11 13.24 5.74 -7.52
C ARG A 11 13.11 6.71 -6.36
N VAL A 12 13.08 6.17 -5.14
CA VAL A 12 13.04 6.93 -3.89
C VAL A 12 14.14 6.45 -2.93
N PRO A 13 14.64 7.33 -2.05
CA PRO A 13 15.51 6.93 -0.95
C PRO A 13 14.85 5.87 -0.07
N LEU A 14 15.65 4.95 0.47
CA LEU A 14 15.15 3.88 1.33
C LEU A 14 14.40 4.45 2.56
N ALA A 15 14.99 5.46 3.21
CA ALA A 15 14.41 6.09 4.39
C ALA A 15 13.04 6.73 4.13
N GLU A 16 12.81 7.30 2.94
CA GLU A 16 11.50 7.84 2.56
C GLU A 16 10.49 6.71 2.32
N ALA A 17 10.92 5.64 1.65
CA ALA A 17 10.04 4.52 1.32
C ALA A 17 9.54 3.75 2.54
N THR A 18 10.30 3.77 3.64
CA THR A 18 9.99 3.07 4.91
C THR A 18 9.50 4.00 6.01
N ARG A 19 9.37 5.31 5.74
CA ARG A 19 8.98 6.31 6.75
C ARG A 19 7.60 6.06 7.37
N GLN A 20 6.70 5.44 6.61
CA GLN A 20 5.34 5.14 7.05
C GLN A 20 5.02 3.66 6.82
N LEU A 21 4.42 3.03 7.83
CA LEU A 21 3.91 1.68 7.73
C LEU A 21 2.68 1.65 6.82
N LYS A 22 2.74 0.81 5.77
CA LYS A 22 1.62 0.60 4.85
C LYS A 22 0.71 -0.46 5.42
N LEU A 23 -0.45 -0.05 5.93
CA LEU A 23 -1.49 -0.96 6.42
C LEU A 23 -2.66 -0.95 5.43
N VAL A 24 -3.32 -2.11 5.30
CA VAL A 24 -4.60 -2.18 4.59
C VAL A 24 -5.68 -1.57 5.49
N PRO A 25 -6.50 -0.63 4.99
CA PRO A 25 -7.61 -0.06 5.76
C PRO A 25 -8.58 -1.14 6.25
N LYS A 26 -9.09 -1.00 7.49
CA LYS A 26 -9.94 -2.01 8.14
C LYS A 26 -11.18 -2.36 7.34
N ASN A 27 -11.84 -1.36 6.75
CA ASN A 27 -13.05 -1.56 5.95
C ASN A 27 -12.84 -2.54 4.78
N ARG A 28 -11.64 -2.61 4.18
CA ARG A 28 -11.37 -3.59 3.12
C ARG A 28 -11.41 -5.03 3.62
N TYR A 29 -11.06 -5.26 4.88
CA TYR A 29 -11.21 -6.58 5.49
C TYR A 29 -12.67 -6.89 5.80
N GLU A 30 -13.44 -5.89 6.24
CA GLU A 30 -14.88 -6.01 6.47
C GLU A 30 -15.62 -6.35 5.17
N ASP A 31 -15.32 -5.63 4.08
CA ASP A 31 -15.84 -5.89 2.74
C ASP A 31 -15.45 -7.31 2.28
N ALA A 32 -14.18 -7.70 2.46
CA ALA A 32 -13.71 -9.02 2.07
C ALA A 32 -14.41 -10.14 2.86
N ALA A 33 -14.68 -9.95 4.15
CA ALA A 33 -15.47 -10.89 4.93
C ALA A 33 -16.88 -11.01 4.35
N ALA A 34 -17.58 -9.89 4.09
CA ALA A 34 -18.94 -9.91 3.56
C ALA A 34 -19.06 -10.60 2.18
N PHE A 35 -18.04 -10.50 1.32
CA PHE A 35 -18.07 -11.11 -0.02
C PHE A 35 -17.51 -12.54 -0.08
N PHE A 36 -16.60 -12.92 0.83
CA PHE A 36 -15.85 -14.18 0.74
C PHE A 36 -15.90 -15.06 1.99
N GLY A 37 -16.70 -14.71 3.01
CA GLY A 37 -16.89 -15.48 4.26
C GLY A 37 -17.82 -14.78 5.25
#